data_AF-A0A9D8UKF7-F1
#
_entry.id   AF-A0A9D8UKF7-F1
#
_cell.length_a   1.000
_cell.length_b   1.000
_cell.length_c   1.000
_cell.angle_alpha   90.00
_cell.angle_beta   90.00
_cell.angle_gamma   90.00
#
_symmetry.space_group_name_H-M   'P 1'
#
loop_
_entity.id
_entity.type
_entity.pdbx_description
1 polymer ?
#
loop_
_entity_poly.entity_id
_entity_poly.type
_entity_poly.pdbx_seq_one_letter_code
_entity_poly.pdbx_strand_id
1 'polypeptide(L)'
;MKKILLYTSLGIVLLYGLLLIPDTSSINIESEGNASPFIWNQDDRWDELENQFYEAINEDQFSIDLNAGEQKVKLEKVLSELESIEFSPNDPRLEHLLNGFFELAPLIAALPDQEEKRYLLDIYNRARRIIKEESINWDINQPETRIVLYKTLYGMRAAVEEVLLQSEYEIDPVLYVKEEESVTPATNILGIKVHSGDLLVSRGGAEVSALISRGNDFPGNFSHVALIYVEEGTNIPYIIEAHIERGVDIANLEEYILDRKLRFMVLRPRFDLPQIQENPMLPHIAAKEMFEEAQSRHIPYDFKMNFFDHEAMFCSEVGSSTYKNNGIQLWQSESTISSYGVVTLLNTFGVENFVTQMPSDLEYDPQLSVVAEWRNSEALFDDHLYNAVIDVMLESAEKGEEIEYNHFLLPVVRVIKGYSVIKNWFGGIGPVPEGMSATQALKSDAFISRHENLKRETRKSAEEFETQYGYTPPYWELVKLARERASCE
;
A
#
# COMPACT_ATOMS: atom_id res chain seq x y z
N MET A 1 -2.12 25.22 56.65
CA MET A 1 -2.92 25.16 55.41
C MET A 1 -2.24 25.88 54.23
N LYS A 2 -2.00 27.21 54.26
CA LYS A 2 -1.37 27.93 53.14
C LYS A 2 0.00 27.37 52.67
N LYS A 3 0.88 26.97 53.59
CA LYS A 3 2.18 26.37 53.24
C LYS A 3 2.05 25.00 52.57
N ILE A 4 1.13 24.16 53.06
CA ILE A 4 0.86 22.84 52.46
C ILE A 4 0.33 23.02 51.05
N LEU A 5 -0.65 23.92 50.86
CA LEU A 5 -1.20 24.23 49.54
C LEU A 5 -0.11 24.75 48.58
N LEU A 6 0.79 25.62 49.06
CA LEU A 6 1.91 26.12 48.29
C LEU A 6 2.90 25.01 47.88
N TYR A 7 3.26 24.11 48.81
CA TYR A 7 4.15 22.99 48.51
C TYR A 7 3.50 21.98 47.56
N THR A 8 2.20 21.72 47.70
CA THR A 8 1.44 20.88 46.78
C THR A 8 1.37 21.49 45.39
N SER A 9 1.05 22.78 45.27
CA SER A 9 1.05 23.49 43.98
C SER A 9 2.43 23.50 43.33
N LEU A 10 3.49 23.78 44.09
CA LEU A 10 4.86 23.73 43.59
C LEU A 10 5.23 22.31 43.11
N GLY A 11 4.84 21.28 43.87
CA GLY A 11 5.05 19.88 43.48
C GLY A 11 4.32 19.51 42.20
N ILE A 12 3.07 19.97 42.00
CA ILE A 12 2.32 19.75 40.77
C ILE A 12 2.98 20.46 39.58
N VAL A 13 3.43 21.71 39.75
CA VAL A 13 4.12 22.47 38.70
C VAL A 13 5.44 21.79 38.33
N LEU A 14 6.21 21.32 39.31
CA LEU A 14 7.45 20.58 39.05
C LEU A 14 7.19 19.26 38.34
N LEU A 15 6.18 18.49 38.78
CA LEU A 15 5.79 17.24 38.13
C LEU A 15 5.33 17.48 36.69
N TYR A 16 4.50 18.50 36.46
CA TYR A 16 4.08 18.90 35.11
C TYR A 16 5.28 19.30 34.25
N GLY A 17 6.21 20.10 34.79
CA GLY A 17 7.46 20.47 34.12
C GLY A 17 8.34 19.26 33.75
N LEU A 18 8.44 18.27 34.63
CA LEU A 18 9.14 17.01 34.32
C LEU A 18 8.43 16.21 33.24
N LEU A 19 7.10 16.14 33.30
CA LEU A 19 6.27 15.44 32.32
C LEU A 19 6.24 16.13 30.95
N LEU A 20 6.67 17.39 30.85
CA LEU A 20 6.85 18.07 29.56
C LEU A 20 8.12 17.65 28.82
N ILE A 21 9.15 17.12 29.48
CA ILE A 21 10.41 16.76 28.80
C ILE A 21 10.10 15.70 27.72
N PRO A 22 10.37 15.98 26.43
CA PRO A 22 10.02 15.07 25.35
C PRO A 22 10.91 13.82 25.40
N ASP A 23 10.41 12.72 24.85
CA ASP A 23 11.21 11.50 24.74
C ASP A 23 12.32 11.74 23.69
N THR A 24 13.57 11.54 24.06
CA THR A 24 14.71 11.68 23.14
C THR A 24 14.92 10.36 22.40
N SER A 25 14.33 10.21 21.22
CA SER A 25 14.74 9.17 20.27
C SER A 25 15.75 9.80 19.30
N SER A 26 16.99 9.97 19.74
CA SER A 26 18.10 10.17 18.80
C SER A 26 18.50 8.79 18.28
N ILE A 27 17.69 8.23 17.40
CA ILE A 27 18.15 7.07 16.63
C ILE A 27 19.20 7.62 15.68
N ASN A 28 20.38 7.02 15.73
CA ASN A 28 21.40 7.30 14.74
C ASN A 28 20.80 6.77 13.43
N ILE A 29 20.33 7.67 12.56
CA ILE A 29 19.98 7.31 11.20
C ILE A 29 21.31 6.94 10.54
N GLU A 30 21.74 5.69 10.74
CA GLU A 30 22.72 5.12 9.84
C GLU A 30 22.06 5.17 8.47
N SER A 31 22.77 5.72 7.48
CA SER A 31 22.32 5.78 6.10
C SER A 31 22.26 4.34 5.56
N GLU A 32 21.29 3.57 6.01
CA GLU A 32 21.05 2.21 5.55
C GLU A 32 20.35 2.29 4.21
N GLY A 33 21.18 2.35 3.17
CA GLY A 33 20.73 2.29 1.78
C GLY A 33 21.45 3.30 0.91
N ASN A 34 22.48 2.84 0.18
CA ASN A 34 22.93 3.52 -1.03
C ASN A 34 21.91 3.33 -2.18
N ALA A 35 20.61 3.36 -1.87
CA ALA A 35 19.54 3.23 -2.83
C ALA A 35 19.15 4.62 -3.35
N SER A 36 18.35 4.65 -4.40
CA SER A 36 17.78 5.87 -4.93
C SER A 36 16.30 5.64 -5.14
N PRO A 37 15.42 6.53 -4.64
CA PRO A 37 14.00 6.42 -4.89
C PRO A 37 13.73 6.38 -6.40
N PHE A 38 12.75 5.57 -6.80
CA PHE A 38 12.22 5.61 -8.14
C PHE A 38 11.53 6.96 -8.37
N ILE A 39 11.88 7.61 -9.47
CA ILE A 39 11.30 8.89 -9.87
C ILE A 39 10.84 8.75 -11.32
N TRP A 40 9.57 9.07 -11.58
CA TRP A 40 9.03 9.08 -12.94
C TRP A 40 9.72 10.13 -13.82
N ASN A 41 9.88 11.34 -13.31
CA ASN A 41 10.45 12.51 -14.01
C ASN A 41 9.85 12.70 -15.41
N GLN A 42 8.52 12.69 -15.48
CA GLN A 42 7.72 12.66 -16.70
C GLN A 42 6.64 13.74 -16.70
N ASP A 43 6.85 14.87 -16.03
CA ASP A 43 5.87 15.95 -15.92
C ASP A 43 5.36 16.44 -17.29
N ASP A 44 6.27 16.66 -18.25
CA ASP A 44 5.90 17.01 -19.63
C ASP A 44 5.00 15.97 -20.30
N ARG A 45 5.19 14.69 -19.96
CA ARG A 45 4.40 13.58 -20.49
C ARG A 45 3.03 13.51 -19.82
N TRP A 46 2.94 13.78 -18.52
CA TRP A 46 1.66 13.88 -17.82
C TRP A 46 0.80 15.02 -18.36
N ASP A 47 1.42 16.17 -18.62
CA ASP A 47 0.76 17.31 -19.27
C ASP A 47 0.31 16.96 -20.71
N GLU A 48 1.11 16.21 -21.46
CA GLU A 48 0.72 15.72 -22.79
C GLU A 48 -0.52 14.81 -22.72
N LEU A 49 -0.53 13.81 -21.83
CA LEU A 49 -1.65 12.88 -21.70
C LEU A 49 -2.93 13.58 -21.26
N GLU A 50 -2.83 14.58 -20.38
CA GLU A 50 -3.97 15.41 -19.97
C GLU A 50 -4.54 16.21 -21.15
N ASN A 51 -3.67 16.83 -21.95
CA ASN A 51 -4.11 17.54 -23.14
C ASN A 51 -4.74 16.59 -24.17
N GLN A 52 -4.17 15.40 -24.37
CA GLN A 52 -4.75 14.38 -25.25
C GLN A 52 -6.15 13.96 -24.79
N PHE A 53 -6.34 13.76 -23.48
CA PHE A 53 -7.66 13.43 -22.93
C PHE A 53 -8.65 14.58 -23.13
N TYR A 54 -8.22 15.81 -22.81
CA TYR A 54 -9.05 17.01 -23.00
C TYR A 54 -9.46 17.23 -24.46
N GLU A 55 -8.56 16.99 -25.41
CA GLU A 55 -8.88 17.04 -26.83
C GLU A 55 -9.86 15.93 -27.21
N ALA A 56 -9.63 14.69 -26.74
CA ALA A 56 -10.47 13.54 -27.04
C ALA A 56 -11.92 13.72 -26.57
N ILE A 57 -12.17 14.24 -25.36
CA ILE A 57 -13.56 14.48 -24.89
C ILE A 57 -14.31 15.56 -25.70
N ASN A 58 -13.59 16.37 -26.48
CA ASN A 58 -14.15 17.43 -27.33
C ASN A 58 -14.14 17.07 -28.83
N GLU A 59 -13.59 15.90 -29.20
CA GLU A 59 -13.50 15.42 -30.58
C GLU A 59 -14.77 14.67 -31.00
N ASP A 60 -14.97 14.47 -32.31
CA ASP A 60 -16.05 13.63 -32.78
C ASP A 60 -15.77 12.14 -32.53
N GLN A 61 -16.80 11.42 -32.10
CA GLN A 61 -16.74 10.00 -31.73
C GLN A 61 -16.04 9.11 -32.77
N PHE A 62 -16.25 9.36 -34.07
CA PHE A 62 -15.68 8.53 -35.13
C PHE A 62 -14.15 8.66 -35.20
N SER A 63 -13.62 9.87 -34.99
CA SER A 63 -12.19 10.11 -34.94
C SER A 63 -11.54 9.43 -33.72
N ILE A 64 -12.18 9.50 -32.55
CA ILE A 64 -11.69 8.83 -31.33
C ILE A 64 -11.70 7.31 -31.52
N ASP A 65 -12.80 6.74 -32.04
CA ASP A 65 -12.92 5.30 -32.30
C ASP A 65 -11.83 4.80 -33.25
N LEU A 66 -11.53 5.58 -34.31
CA LEU A 66 -10.48 5.27 -35.27
C LEU A 66 -9.10 5.28 -34.59
N ASN A 67 -8.78 6.34 -33.84
CA ASN A 67 -7.51 6.50 -33.15
C ASN A 67 -7.31 5.41 -32.09
N ALA A 68 -8.35 5.13 -31.28
CA ALA A 68 -8.33 4.05 -30.29
C ALA A 68 -8.10 2.71 -30.99
N GLY A 69 -8.82 2.43 -32.08
CA GLY A 69 -8.64 1.22 -32.88
C GLY A 69 -7.21 1.01 -33.38
N GLU A 70 -6.54 2.07 -33.85
CA GLU A 70 -5.13 1.99 -34.26
C GLU A 70 -4.20 1.68 -33.08
N GLN A 71 -4.41 2.32 -31.92
CA GLN A 71 -3.58 2.09 -30.73
C GLN A 71 -3.79 0.67 -30.16
N LYS A 72 -5.03 0.17 -30.15
CA LYS A 72 -5.35 -1.21 -29.77
C LYS A 72 -4.57 -2.22 -30.59
N VAL A 73 -4.56 -2.08 -31.92
CA VAL A 73 -3.83 -3.00 -32.82
C VAL A 73 -2.32 -2.99 -32.52
N LYS A 74 -1.74 -1.81 -32.24
CA LYS A 74 -0.32 -1.71 -31.86
C LYS A 74 -0.05 -2.40 -30.52
N LEU A 75 -0.88 -2.14 -29.52
CA LEU A 75 -0.76 -2.71 -28.18
C LEU A 75 -0.89 -4.24 -28.20
N GLU A 76 -1.91 -4.77 -28.89
CA GLU A 76 -2.12 -6.21 -29.04
C GLU A 76 -0.97 -6.91 -29.75
N LYS A 77 -0.36 -6.24 -30.73
CA LYS A 77 0.81 -6.77 -31.43
C LYS A 77 1.99 -6.91 -30.47
N VAL A 78 2.34 -5.87 -29.72
CA VAL A 78 3.43 -5.91 -28.73
C VAL A 78 3.17 -7.01 -27.70
N LEU A 79 1.94 -7.10 -27.21
CA LEU A 79 1.55 -8.09 -26.22
C LEU A 79 1.66 -9.53 -26.75
N SER A 80 1.24 -9.77 -27.99
CA SER A 80 1.35 -11.09 -28.62
C SER A 80 2.80 -11.47 -28.92
N GLU A 81 3.67 -10.49 -29.21
CA GLU A 81 5.11 -10.72 -29.34
C GLU A 81 5.76 -11.08 -28.00
N LEU A 82 5.39 -10.40 -26.91
CA LEU A 82 5.86 -10.73 -25.55
C LEU A 82 5.39 -12.12 -25.11
N GLU A 83 4.15 -12.50 -25.43
CA GLU A 83 3.60 -13.83 -25.07
C GLU A 83 4.26 -14.99 -25.85
N SER A 84 4.78 -14.73 -27.05
CA SER A 84 5.32 -15.77 -27.94
C SER A 84 6.83 -15.91 -27.93
N ILE A 85 7.55 -14.93 -27.39
CA ILE A 85 9.01 -14.85 -27.42
C ILE A 85 9.50 -14.43 -26.04
N GLU A 86 10.28 -15.31 -25.39
CA GLU A 86 10.98 -15.03 -24.12
C GLU A 86 11.64 -13.65 -24.13
N PHE A 87 11.61 -12.98 -22.98
CA PHE A 87 12.11 -11.62 -22.86
C PHE A 87 12.80 -11.38 -21.52
N SER A 88 13.82 -10.54 -21.58
CA SER A 88 14.59 -10.16 -20.40
C SER A 88 14.09 -8.81 -19.84
N PRO A 89 14.49 -8.43 -18.62
CA PRO A 89 14.17 -7.12 -18.05
C PRO A 89 14.51 -5.92 -18.94
N ASN A 90 15.53 -6.03 -19.80
CA ASN A 90 15.97 -4.94 -20.68
C ASN A 90 15.30 -4.95 -22.06
N ASP A 91 14.25 -5.76 -22.26
CA ASP A 91 13.58 -5.86 -23.55
C ASP A 91 12.79 -4.57 -23.86
N PRO A 92 13.07 -3.89 -25.00
CA PRO A 92 12.41 -2.63 -25.35
C PRO A 92 10.89 -2.78 -25.56
N ARG A 93 10.38 -4.00 -25.79
CA ARG A 93 8.94 -4.26 -25.89
C ARG A 93 8.19 -3.93 -24.61
N LEU A 94 8.83 -3.99 -23.43
CA LEU A 94 8.22 -3.59 -22.15
C LEU A 94 7.92 -2.09 -22.11
N GLU A 95 8.84 -1.27 -22.62
CA GLU A 95 8.62 0.17 -22.73
C GLU A 95 7.55 0.49 -23.79
N HIS A 96 7.56 -0.21 -24.93
CA HIS A 96 6.51 -0.06 -25.94
C HIS A 96 5.13 -0.47 -25.41
N LEU A 97 5.06 -1.52 -24.59
CA LEU A 97 3.84 -1.95 -23.93
C LEU A 97 3.31 -0.85 -23.00
N LEU A 98 4.15 -0.35 -22.09
CA LEU A 98 3.77 0.71 -21.15
C LEU A 98 3.33 1.99 -21.87
N ASN A 99 4.11 2.44 -22.85
CA ASN A 99 3.74 3.61 -23.65
C ASN A 99 2.42 3.38 -24.40
N GLY A 100 2.17 2.17 -24.90
CA GLY A 100 0.89 1.82 -25.53
C GLY A 100 -0.30 1.95 -24.58
N PHE A 101 -0.15 1.60 -23.29
CA PHE A 101 -1.18 1.86 -22.28
C PHE A 101 -1.39 3.36 -22.06
N PHE A 102 -0.31 4.14 -21.96
CA PHE A 102 -0.41 5.59 -21.78
C PHE A 102 -1.07 6.29 -22.98
N GLU A 103 -0.78 5.91 -24.22
CA GLU A 103 -1.42 6.49 -25.41
C GLU A 103 -2.88 6.04 -25.57
N LEU A 104 -3.22 4.82 -25.13
CA LEU A 104 -4.57 4.29 -25.27
C LEU A 104 -5.52 4.81 -24.19
N ALA A 105 -5.03 5.03 -22.96
CA ALA A 105 -5.87 5.39 -21.82
C ALA A 105 -6.70 6.68 -22.02
N PRO A 106 -6.13 7.83 -22.46
CA PRO A 106 -6.91 9.04 -22.74
C PRO A 106 -8.05 8.81 -23.74
N LEU A 107 -7.79 8.03 -24.79
CA LEU A 107 -8.78 7.73 -25.82
C LEU A 107 -9.93 6.88 -25.23
N ILE A 108 -9.60 5.81 -24.51
CA ILE A 108 -10.62 4.94 -23.90
C ILE A 108 -11.41 5.66 -22.80
N ALA A 109 -10.76 6.52 -22.01
CA ALA A 109 -11.42 7.32 -20.99
C ALA A 109 -12.47 8.27 -21.58
N ALA A 110 -12.20 8.85 -22.75
CA ALA A 110 -13.12 9.75 -23.44
C ALA A 110 -14.33 9.04 -24.07
N LEU A 111 -14.21 7.72 -24.33
CA LEU A 111 -15.29 6.93 -24.92
C LEU A 111 -16.37 6.61 -23.87
N PRO A 112 -17.66 6.84 -24.18
CA PRO A 112 -18.74 6.49 -23.26
C PRO A 112 -18.98 4.98 -23.18
N ASP A 113 -18.46 4.18 -24.12
CA ASP A 113 -18.74 2.75 -24.18
C ASP A 113 -18.12 1.98 -22.99
N GLN A 114 -18.90 1.07 -22.40
CA GLN A 114 -18.47 0.17 -21.33
C GLN A 114 -17.61 -0.98 -21.89
N GLU A 115 -17.84 -1.41 -23.13
CA GLU A 115 -17.08 -2.46 -23.78
C GLU A 115 -15.62 -2.06 -23.98
N GLU A 116 -15.38 -0.78 -24.26
CA GLU A 116 -14.04 -0.19 -24.41
C GLU A 116 -13.24 -0.21 -23.11
N LYS A 117 -13.89 0.13 -21.99
CA LYS A 117 -13.28 0.06 -20.65
C LYS A 117 -12.99 -1.39 -20.24
N ARG A 118 -13.92 -2.31 -20.56
CA ARG A 118 -13.72 -3.75 -20.34
C ARG A 118 -12.56 -4.30 -21.16
N TYR A 119 -12.45 -3.91 -22.43
CA TYR A 119 -11.33 -4.27 -23.29
C TYR A 119 -9.99 -3.88 -22.67
N LEU A 120 -9.86 -2.65 -22.17
CA LEU A 120 -8.62 -2.18 -21.56
C LEU A 120 -8.26 -3.01 -20.30
N LEU A 121 -9.26 -3.34 -19.47
CA LEU A 121 -9.08 -4.21 -18.30
C LEU A 121 -8.61 -5.62 -18.69
N ASP A 122 -9.20 -6.20 -19.73
CA ASP A 122 -8.83 -7.53 -20.22
C ASP A 122 -7.39 -7.56 -20.77
N ILE A 123 -7.00 -6.53 -21.52
CA ILE A 123 -5.64 -6.37 -22.04
C ILE A 123 -4.64 -6.12 -20.91
N TYR A 124 -4.97 -5.28 -19.94
CA TYR A 124 -4.16 -5.09 -18.71
C TYR A 124 -3.95 -6.41 -17.98
N ASN A 125 -5.01 -7.20 -17.81
CA ASN A 125 -4.93 -8.47 -17.11
C ASN A 125 -4.07 -9.50 -17.86
N ARG A 126 -4.18 -9.56 -19.19
CA ARG A 126 -3.31 -10.38 -20.03
C ARG A 126 -1.84 -9.95 -19.93
N ALA A 127 -1.56 -8.64 -20.00
CA ALA A 127 -0.20 -8.10 -19.83
C ALA A 127 0.40 -8.42 -18.47
N ARG A 128 -0.38 -8.24 -17.41
CA ARG A 128 0.04 -8.57 -16.04
C ARG A 128 0.41 -10.05 -15.89
N ARG A 129 -0.38 -10.96 -16.47
CA ARG A 129 -0.07 -12.40 -16.47
C ARG A 129 1.25 -12.70 -17.18
N ILE A 130 1.42 -12.21 -18.41
CA ILE A 130 2.63 -12.45 -19.21
C ILE A 130 3.88 -11.95 -18.48
N ILE A 131 3.84 -10.73 -17.94
CA ILE A 131 4.98 -10.17 -17.19
C ILE A 131 5.23 -10.97 -15.92
N LYS A 132 4.19 -11.33 -15.14
CA LYS A 132 4.37 -12.12 -13.93
C LYS A 132 4.94 -13.51 -14.21
N GLU A 133 4.49 -14.17 -15.26
CA GLU A 133 4.99 -15.48 -15.69
C GLU A 133 6.47 -15.40 -16.11
N GLU A 134 6.85 -14.42 -16.93
CA GLU A 134 8.25 -14.27 -17.35
C GLU A 134 9.16 -13.86 -16.17
N SER A 135 8.67 -12.98 -15.28
CA SER A 135 9.43 -12.43 -14.15
C SER A 135 9.88 -13.46 -13.12
N ILE A 136 9.27 -14.65 -13.12
CA ILE A 136 9.70 -15.79 -12.29
C ILE A 136 11.18 -16.12 -12.53
N ASN A 137 11.65 -15.96 -13.76
CA ASN A 137 13.01 -16.28 -14.17
C ASN A 137 13.98 -15.09 -14.03
N TRP A 138 13.52 -13.95 -13.54
CA TRP A 138 14.33 -12.74 -13.42
C TRP A 138 14.92 -12.61 -12.00
N ASP A 139 16.15 -12.12 -11.92
CA ASP A 139 16.75 -11.79 -10.63
C ASP A 139 16.25 -10.41 -10.17
N ILE A 140 15.25 -10.42 -9.27
CA ILE A 140 14.63 -9.22 -8.70
C ILE A 140 15.55 -8.46 -7.73
N ASN A 141 16.69 -9.03 -7.34
CA ASN A 141 17.71 -8.32 -6.57
C ASN A 141 18.55 -7.36 -7.44
N GLN A 142 18.50 -7.50 -8.77
CA GLN A 142 19.10 -6.52 -9.67
C GLN A 142 18.23 -5.25 -9.71
N PRO A 143 18.80 -4.06 -9.45
CA PRO A 143 18.05 -2.80 -9.46
C PRO A 143 17.29 -2.56 -10.77
N GLU A 144 17.89 -2.88 -11.92
CA GLU A 144 17.28 -2.69 -13.24
C GLU A 144 16.04 -3.57 -13.42
N THR A 145 16.09 -4.83 -12.96
CA THR A 145 14.95 -5.75 -12.97
C THR A 145 13.81 -5.21 -12.12
N ARG A 146 14.12 -4.75 -10.91
CA ARG A 146 13.11 -4.19 -10.01
C ARG A 146 12.46 -2.95 -10.60
N ILE A 147 13.26 -2.03 -11.14
CA ILE A 147 12.79 -0.79 -11.77
C ILE A 147 11.85 -1.12 -12.94
N VAL A 148 12.21 -2.04 -13.84
CA VAL A 148 11.34 -2.33 -14.99
C VAL A 148 10.05 -3.03 -14.58
N LEU A 149 10.11 -3.96 -13.62
CA LEU A 149 8.91 -4.64 -13.10
C LEU A 149 7.96 -3.65 -12.44
N TYR A 150 8.49 -2.84 -11.52
CA TYR A 150 7.74 -1.79 -10.86
C TYR A 150 7.14 -0.82 -11.88
N LYS A 151 7.97 -0.21 -12.73
CA LYS A 151 7.55 0.81 -13.71
C LYS A 151 6.45 0.27 -14.63
N THR A 152 6.61 -0.95 -15.14
CA THR A 152 5.67 -1.53 -16.11
C THR A 152 4.35 -1.91 -15.43
N LEU A 153 4.39 -2.68 -14.34
CA LEU A 153 3.16 -3.14 -13.68
C LEU A 153 2.41 -2.00 -12.99
N TYR A 154 3.12 -1.12 -12.28
CA TYR A 154 2.52 0.05 -11.65
C TYR A 154 2.01 1.04 -12.71
N GLY A 155 2.79 1.33 -13.76
CA GLY A 155 2.41 2.30 -14.78
C GLY A 155 1.17 1.88 -15.58
N MET A 156 1.09 0.60 -15.99
CA MET A 156 -0.11 0.09 -16.66
C MET A 156 -1.34 0.16 -15.74
N ARG A 157 -1.17 -0.18 -14.45
CA ARG A 157 -2.23 -0.05 -13.45
C ARG A 157 -2.69 1.40 -13.32
N ALA A 158 -1.78 2.35 -13.19
CA ALA A 158 -2.10 3.77 -13.10
C ALA A 158 -2.92 4.22 -14.32
N ALA A 159 -2.47 3.89 -15.54
CA ALA A 159 -3.19 4.21 -16.77
C ALA A 159 -4.63 3.65 -16.79
N VAL A 160 -4.80 2.40 -16.36
CA VAL A 160 -6.13 1.77 -16.26
C VAL A 160 -6.99 2.46 -15.23
N GLU A 161 -6.45 2.79 -14.07
CA GLU A 161 -7.18 3.46 -12.99
C GLU A 161 -7.66 4.86 -13.39
N GLU A 162 -6.88 5.61 -14.17
CA GLU A 162 -7.34 6.88 -14.74
C GLU A 162 -8.56 6.68 -15.64
N VAL A 163 -8.60 5.63 -16.47
CA VAL A 163 -9.79 5.29 -17.26
C VAL A 163 -10.98 4.93 -16.37
N LEU A 164 -10.75 4.21 -15.27
CA LEU A 164 -11.80 3.85 -14.33
C LEU A 164 -12.37 5.06 -13.60
N LEU A 165 -11.55 6.06 -13.28
CA LEU A 165 -11.99 7.31 -12.65
C LEU A 165 -12.95 8.12 -13.53
N GLN A 166 -12.80 8.02 -14.86
CA GLN A 166 -13.70 8.68 -15.81
C GLN A 166 -14.94 7.84 -16.17
N SER A 167 -15.09 6.65 -15.58
CA SER A 167 -16.21 5.75 -15.89
C SER A 167 -17.44 6.04 -15.04
N GLU A 168 -18.57 6.29 -15.69
CA GLU A 168 -19.89 6.33 -15.03
C GLU A 168 -20.49 4.93 -14.80
N TYR A 169 -19.89 3.89 -15.38
CA TYR A 169 -20.41 2.52 -15.31
C TYR A 169 -19.81 1.75 -14.14
N GLU A 170 -20.67 0.96 -13.48
CA GLU A 170 -20.24 -0.07 -12.54
C GLU A 170 -19.46 -1.15 -13.30
N ILE A 171 -18.25 -1.41 -12.83
CA ILE A 171 -17.33 -2.43 -13.36
C ILE A 171 -17.22 -3.52 -12.32
N ASP A 172 -17.06 -4.77 -12.77
CA ASP A 172 -16.82 -5.89 -11.87
C ASP A 172 -15.66 -5.55 -10.93
N PRO A 173 -15.90 -5.53 -9.60
CA PRO A 173 -14.86 -5.17 -8.64
C PRO A 173 -13.72 -6.19 -8.62
N VAL A 174 -13.92 -7.40 -9.14
CA VAL A 174 -12.93 -8.47 -9.14
C VAL A 174 -12.27 -8.63 -10.51
N LEU A 175 -10.94 -8.48 -10.53
CA LEU A 175 -10.11 -8.88 -11.65
C LEU A 175 -9.44 -10.23 -11.34
N TYR A 176 -9.91 -11.30 -11.96
CA TYR A 176 -9.28 -12.63 -11.88
C TYR A 176 -8.04 -12.67 -12.75
N VAL A 177 -6.87 -12.88 -12.14
CA VAL A 177 -5.59 -12.88 -12.86
C VAL A 177 -5.20 -14.30 -13.23
N LYS A 178 -4.82 -15.14 -12.26
CA LYS A 178 -4.38 -16.52 -12.53
C LYS A 178 -5.07 -17.51 -11.59
N GLU A 179 -5.54 -18.63 -12.14
CA GLU A 179 -5.94 -19.77 -11.31
C GLU A 179 -4.67 -20.54 -10.91
N GLU A 180 -4.04 -20.13 -9.80
CA GLU A 180 -2.89 -20.81 -9.23
C GLU A 180 -3.34 -22.06 -8.46
N GLU A 181 -2.82 -23.24 -8.82
CA GLU A 181 -3.26 -24.50 -8.23
C GLU A 181 -2.98 -24.58 -6.72
N SER A 182 -3.94 -25.11 -5.95
CA SER A 182 -3.76 -25.45 -4.55
C SER A 182 -4.72 -26.54 -4.10
N VAL A 183 -4.22 -27.44 -3.24
CA VAL A 183 -5.00 -28.50 -2.60
C VAL A 183 -5.43 -28.15 -1.17
N THR A 184 -5.01 -27.00 -0.66
CA THR A 184 -5.31 -26.58 0.72
C THR A 184 -6.80 -26.26 0.89
N PRO A 185 -7.34 -26.29 2.13
CA PRO A 185 -8.72 -25.91 2.39
C PRO A 185 -9.03 -24.52 1.83
N ALA A 186 -10.24 -24.34 1.31
CA ALA A 186 -10.61 -23.16 0.55
C ALA A 186 -11.99 -22.65 0.93
N THR A 187 -12.20 -21.35 0.71
CA THR A 187 -13.49 -20.68 0.88
C THR A 187 -13.61 -19.52 -0.10
N ASN A 188 -14.71 -18.77 -0.04
CA ASN A 188 -14.91 -17.59 -0.89
C ASN A 188 -14.90 -16.31 -0.05
N ILE A 189 -14.10 -15.32 -0.47
CA ILE A 189 -14.07 -13.97 0.09
C ILE A 189 -14.41 -13.00 -1.04
N LEU A 190 -15.53 -12.28 -0.93
CA LEU A 190 -15.96 -11.26 -1.91
C LEU A 190 -15.93 -11.76 -3.38
N GLY A 191 -16.38 -13.00 -3.60
CA GLY A 191 -16.41 -13.64 -4.92
C GLY A 191 -15.12 -14.35 -5.33
N ILE A 192 -14.02 -14.13 -4.63
CA ILE A 192 -12.72 -14.74 -4.92
C ILE A 192 -12.57 -16.05 -4.12
N LYS A 193 -12.21 -17.14 -4.81
CA LYS A 193 -11.84 -18.40 -4.18
C LYS A 193 -10.44 -18.28 -3.57
N VAL A 194 -10.40 -18.20 -2.25
CA VAL A 194 -9.18 -18.16 -1.47
C VAL A 194 -8.89 -19.51 -0.83
N HIS A 195 -7.61 -19.77 -0.59
CA HIS A 195 -7.08 -21.00 -0.02
C HIS A 195 -6.30 -20.68 1.25
N SER A 196 -6.23 -21.65 2.18
CA SER A 196 -5.36 -21.53 3.34
C SER A 196 -3.91 -21.38 2.88
N GLY A 197 -3.22 -20.39 3.43
CA GLY A 197 -1.89 -19.95 3.01
C GLY A 197 -1.89 -18.78 2.01
N ASP A 198 -3.04 -18.38 1.47
CA ASP A 198 -3.07 -17.17 0.65
C ASP A 198 -2.72 -15.93 1.50
N LEU A 199 -2.00 -15.01 0.89
CA LEU A 199 -1.70 -13.69 1.44
C LEU A 199 -2.66 -12.67 0.84
N LEU A 200 -3.32 -11.90 1.70
CA LEU A 200 -4.11 -10.74 1.29
C LEU A 200 -3.26 -9.50 1.44
N VAL A 201 -2.84 -8.89 0.34
CA VAL A 201 -2.21 -7.57 0.38
C VAL A 201 -3.26 -6.52 0.11
N SER A 202 -3.43 -5.57 1.02
CA SER A 202 -4.55 -4.63 0.99
C SER A 202 -4.11 -3.19 1.19
N ARG A 203 -5.01 -2.29 0.78
CA ARG A 203 -4.91 -0.85 1.02
C ARG A 203 -6.07 -0.45 1.91
N GLY A 204 -5.76 -0.04 3.15
CA GLY A 204 -6.75 0.48 4.08
C GLY A 204 -7.21 1.89 3.69
N GLY A 205 -8.36 2.35 4.20
CA GLY A 205 -8.87 3.71 3.97
C GLY A 205 -8.23 4.81 4.84
N ALA A 206 -7.14 4.51 5.55
CA ALA A 206 -6.49 5.42 6.49
C ALA A 206 -5.27 6.14 5.89
N GLU A 207 -4.92 7.28 6.48
CA GLU A 207 -3.75 8.10 6.16
C GLU A 207 -2.43 7.41 6.49
N VAL A 208 -2.37 6.63 7.58
CA VAL A 208 -1.20 5.81 7.90
C VAL A 208 -1.02 4.71 6.85
N SER A 209 -2.11 4.11 6.35
CA SER A 209 -2.05 3.16 5.24
C SER A 209 -1.46 3.82 3.98
N ALA A 210 -1.86 5.06 3.69
CA ALA A 210 -1.33 5.83 2.56
C ALA A 210 0.18 6.12 2.73
N LEU A 211 0.60 6.52 3.93
CA LEU A 211 2.00 6.72 4.26
C LEU A 211 2.83 5.44 4.07
N ILE A 212 2.34 4.28 4.50
CA ILE A 212 3.06 3.00 4.31
C ILE A 212 3.18 2.68 2.82
N SER A 213 2.10 2.81 2.04
CA SER A 213 2.16 2.48 0.61
C SER A 213 3.10 3.42 -0.16
N ARG A 214 3.17 4.70 0.20
CA ARG A 214 3.92 5.72 -0.55
C ARG A 214 5.32 6.01 -0.02
N GLY A 215 5.55 5.86 1.29
CA GLY A 215 6.77 6.27 2.00
C GLY A 215 7.94 5.30 1.87
N ASN A 216 8.25 4.86 0.65
CA ASN A 216 9.39 4.00 0.35
C ASN A 216 9.95 4.31 -1.05
N ASP A 217 11.11 3.74 -1.39
CA ASP A 217 11.80 4.05 -2.64
C ASP A 217 11.02 3.59 -3.90
N PHE A 218 10.03 2.71 -3.77
CA PHE A 218 9.13 2.28 -4.84
C PHE A 218 7.67 2.44 -4.42
N PRO A 219 7.12 3.68 -4.45
CA PRO A 219 5.77 3.97 -3.96
C PRO A 219 4.72 3.02 -4.54
N GLY A 220 4.08 2.23 -3.70
CA GLY A 220 3.19 1.15 -4.09
C GLY A 220 1.71 1.46 -3.89
N ASN A 221 0.89 0.40 -3.99
CA ASN A 221 -0.57 0.47 -3.89
C ASN A 221 -1.12 -0.27 -2.66
N PHE A 222 -0.27 -0.96 -1.90
CA PHE A 222 -0.65 -1.79 -0.77
C PHE A 222 0.13 -1.38 0.48
N SER A 223 -0.56 -1.45 1.61
CA SER A 223 -0.10 -0.95 2.90
C SER A 223 -0.20 -1.98 4.02
N HIS A 224 -0.80 -3.13 3.76
CA HIS A 224 -1.07 -4.13 4.78
C HIS A 224 -1.04 -5.54 4.18
N VAL A 225 -0.64 -6.52 4.99
CA VAL A 225 -0.64 -7.94 4.64
C VAL A 225 -1.40 -8.72 5.70
N ALA A 226 -2.24 -9.65 5.28
CA ALA A 226 -2.85 -10.64 6.14
C ALA A 226 -2.63 -12.06 5.60
N LEU A 227 -2.52 -13.03 6.50
CA LEU A 227 -2.38 -14.46 6.16
C LEU A 227 -3.70 -15.18 6.40
N ILE A 228 -4.18 -15.93 5.41
CA ILE A 228 -5.44 -16.68 5.53
C ILE A 228 -5.17 -18.08 6.07
N TYR A 229 -5.81 -18.41 7.18
CA TYR A 229 -6.01 -19.78 7.64
C TYR A 229 -7.45 -20.22 7.35
N VAL A 230 -7.65 -21.34 6.64
CA VAL A 230 -8.97 -21.94 6.44
C VAL A 230 -9.04 -23.23 7.23
N GLU A 231 -9.95 -23.29 8.21
CA GLU A 231 -10.09 -24.43 9.11
C GLU A 231 -10.59 -25.69 8.37
N GLU A 232 -9.94 -26.81 8.67
CA GLU A 232 -10.19 -28.10 8.05
C GLU A 232 -11.60 -28.62 8.43
N GLY A 233 -12.40 -28.98 7.43
CA GLY A 233 -13.73 -29.60 7.64
C GLY A 233 -14.88 -28.61 7.85
N THR A 234 -14.62 -27.40 8.36
CA THR A 234 -15.63 -26.33 8.47
C THR A 234 -15.54 -25.31 7.34
N ASN A 235 -14.35 -25.16 6.71
CA ASN A 235 -14.01 -24.13 5.73
C ASN A 235 -14.24 -22.70 6.22
N ILE A 236 -14.18 -22.49 7.54
CA ILE A 236 -14.24 -21.16 8.14
C ILE A 236 -12.89 -20.46 7.95
N PRO A 237 -12.86 -19.26 7.34
CA PRO A 237 -11.63 -18.47 7.23
C PRO A 237 -11.35 -17.69 8.52
N TYR A 238 -10.08 -17.66 8.88
CA TYR A 238 -9.49 -16.79 9.88
C TYR A 238 -8.40 -15.96 9.20
N ILE A 239 -8.45 -14.65 9.38
CA ILE A 239 -7.53 -13.70 8.77
C ILE A 239 -6.57 -13.23 9.86
N ILE A 240 -5.30 -13.58 9.74
CA ILE A 240 -4.29 -13.26 10.74
C ILE A 240 -3.54 -12.03 10.25
N GLU A 241 -3.51 -10.98 11.05
CA GLU A 241 -2.97 -9.67 10.66
C GLU A 241 -2.41 -8.91 11.87
N ALA A 242 -1.44 -8.03 11.63
CA ALA A 242 -0.81 -7.23 12.68
C ALA A 242 -1.19 -5.75 12.57
N HIS A 243 -1.88 -5.24 13.58
CA HIS A 243 -2.37 -3.86 13.66
C HIS A 243 -1.56 -3.01 14.64
N ILE A 244 -1.37 -1.73 14.29
CA ILE A 244 -0.63 -0.76 15.11
C ILE A 244 -1.18 -0.68 16.55
N GLU A 245 -2.50 -0.81 16.72
CA GLU A 245 -3.19 -0.61 17.99
C GLU A 245 -3.05 -1.80 18.94
N ARG A 246 -2.93 -3.02 18.40
CA ARG A 246 -3.11 -4.26 19.18
C ARG A 246 -2.13 -5.40 18.87
N GLY A 247 -1.23 -5.26 17.90
CA GLY A 247 -0.34 -6.34 17.48
C GLY A 247 -1.03 -7.36 16.58
N VAL A 248 -0.52 -8.60 16.58
CA VAL A 248 -1.10 -9.72 15.82
C VAL A 248 -2.44 -10.11 16.42
N ASP A 249 -3.47 -10.14 15.59
CA ASP A 249 -4.83 -10.52 15.94
C ASP A 249 -5.41 -11.44 14.85
N ILE A 250 -6.50 -12.13 15.19
CA ILE A 250 -7.21 -13.03 14.30
C ILE A 250 -8.60 -12.47 14.05
N ALA A 251 -8.79 -11.87 12.89
CA ALA A 251 -10.08 -11.38 12.43
C ALA A 251 -10.90 -12.53 11.81
N ASN A 252 -12.21 -12.52 12.07
CA ASN A 252 -13.12 -13.29 11.24
C ASN A 252 -13.44 -12.54 9.94
N LEU A 253 -14.12 -13.21 8.99
CA LEU A 253 -14.43 -12.63 7.69
C LEU A 253 -15.27 -11.34 7.76
N GLU A 254 -16.24 -11.28 8.66
CA GLU A 254 -17.11 -10.10 8.81
C GLU A 254 -16.29 -8.90 9.30
N GLU A 255 -15.44 -9.11 10.31
CA GLU A 255 -14.53 -8.09 10.82
C GLU A 255 -13.58 -7.57 9.73
N TYR A 256 -12.98 -8.48 8.95
CA TYR A 256 -12.06 -8.11 7.88
C TYR A 256 -12.74 -7.28 6.76
N ILE A 257 -13.98 -7.63 6.40
CA ILE A 257 -14.74 -6.89 5.37
C ILE A 257 -15.18 -5.51 5.89
N LEU A 258 -15.56 -5.43 7.17
CA LEU A 258 -15.99 -4.16 7.80
C LEU A 258 -14.82 -3.20 8.03
N ASP A 259 -13.58 -3.70 8.08
CA ASP A 259 -12.36 -2.89 8.18
C ASP A 259 -12.00 -2.21 6.84
N ARG A 260 -12.88 -1.27 6.42
CA ARG A 260 -12.84 -0.45 5.19
C ARG A 260 -11.54 -0.58 4.36
N LYS A 261 -11.50 -1.57 3.48
CA LYS A 261 -10.44 -1.74 2.47
C LYS A 261 -10.83 -1.02 1.17
N LEU A 262 -9.89 -0.29 0.57
CA LEU A 262 -10.05 0.33 -0.75
C LEU A 262 -9.84 -0.71 -1.86
N ARG A 263 -8.93 -1.66 -1.61
CA ARG A 263 -8.61 -2.79 -2.48
C ARG A 263 -7.90 -3.88 -1.69
N PHE A 264 -7.94 -5.10 -2.22
CA PHE A 264 -7.01 -6.14 -1.83
C PHE A 264 -6.68 -7.06 -3.01
N MET A 265 -5.52 -7.69 -2.93
CA MET A 265 -5.05 -8.67 -3.88
C MET A 265 -4.74 -9.96 -3.15
N VAL A 266 -5.17 -11.07 -3.77
CA VAL A 266 -4.87 -12.42 -3.29
C VAL A 266 -3.59 -12.89 -3.98
N LEU A 267 -2.57 -13.14 -3.18
CA LEU A 267 -1.30 -13.72 -3.61
C LEU A 267 -1.18 -15.14 -3.09
N ARG A 268 -0.80 -16.06 -3.97
CA ARG A 268 -0.65 -17.48 -3.63
C ARG A 268 0.76 -17.96 -3.95
N PRO A 269 1.44 -18.68 -3.03
CA PRO A 269 2.67 -19.39 -3.33
C PRO A 269 2.52 -20.29 -4.55
N ARG A 270 3.47 -20.23 -5.48
CA ARG A 270 3.35 -20.98 -6.73
C ARG A 270 3.38 -22.49 -6.49
N PHE A 271 2.51 -23.21 -7.19
CA PHE A 271 2.36 -24.66 -7.04
C PHE A 271 3.64 -25.42 -7.41
N ASP A 272 4.48 -24.83 -8.28
CA ASP A 272 5.71 -25.41 -8.80
C ASP A 272 6.95 -25.14 -7.91
N LEU A 273 6.78 -24.44 -6.79
CA LEU A 273 7.85 -24.29 -5.80
C LEU A 273 8.28 -25.69 -5.27
N PRO A 274 9.59 -25.99 -5.20
CA PRO A 274 10.07 -27.31 -4.77
C PRO A 274 9.49 -27.79 -3.43
N GLN A 275 9.36 -26.88 -2.47
CA GLN A 275 8.83 -27.14 -1.13
C GLN A 275 7.34 -27.51 -1.17
N ILE A 276 6.57 -26.91 -2.09
CA ILE A 276 5.15 -27.20 -2.28
C ILE A 276 4.96 -28.49 -3.09
N GLN A 277 5.83 -28.77 -4.05
CA GLN A 277 5.84 -30.05 -4.75
C GLN A 277 6.12 -31.23 -3.79
N GLU A 278 7.02 -31.04 -2.82
CA GLU A 278 7.31 -32.03 -1.79
C GLU A 278 6.15 -32.16 -0.78
N ASN A 279 5.54 -31.04 -0.38
CA ASN A 279 4.41 -31.01 0.53
C ASN A 279 3.32 -30.02 0.05
N PRO A 280 2.33 -30.48 -0.72
CA PRO A 280 1.28 -29.60 -1.26
C PRO A 280 0.41 -28.91 -0.19
N MET A 281 0.44 -29.39 1.06
CA MET A 281 -0.27 -28.79 2.19
C MET A 281 0.57 -27.77 2.96
N LEU A 282 1.81 -27.50 2.56
CA LEU A 282 2.71 -26.56 3.24
C LEU A 282 2.10 -25.16 3.44
N PRO A 283 1.41 -24.53 2.47
CA PRO A 283 0.75 -23.24 2.70
C PRO A 283 -0.27 -23.28 3.85
N HIS A 284 -1.00 -24.39 3.99
CA HIS A 284 -1.93 -24.58 5.10
C HIS A 284 -1.20 -24.74 6.44
N ILE A 285 -0.09 -25.48 6.46
CA ILE A 285 0.74 -25.68 7.65
C ILE A 285 1.29 -24.34 8.14
N ALA A 286 1.89 -23.54 7.26
CA ALA A 286 2.42 -22.21 7.61
C ALA A 286 1.34 -21.27 8.17
N ALA A 287 0.14 -21.27 7.57
CA ALA A 287 -0.99 -20.48 8.07
C ALA A 287 -1.49 -20.98 9.44
N LYS A 288 -1.54 -22.29 9.65
CA LYS A 288 -1.95 -22.91 10.91
C LYS A 288 -0.96 -22.63 12.03
N GLU A 289 0.34 -22.65 11.75
CA GLU A 289 1.39 -22.31 12.72
C GLU A 289 1.21 -20.89 13.26
N MET A 290 1.00 -19.91 12.37
CA MET A 290 0.77 -18.51 12.77
C MET A 290 -0.56 -18.35 13.53
N PHE A 291 -1.60 -19.06 13.11
CA PHE A 291 -2.89 -19.07 13.81
C PHE A 291 -2.75 -19.59 15.25
N GLU A 292 -2.08 -20.74 15.43
CA GLU A 292 -1.85 -21.35 16.74
C GLU A 292 -0.92 -20.48 17.60
N GLU A 293 0.08 -19.83 16.99
CA GLU A 293 0.97 -18.91 17.71
C GLU A 293 0.22 -17.70 18.25
N ALA A 294 -0.56 -17.02 17.40
CA ALA A 294 -1.38 -15.85 17.77
C ALA A 294 -2.45 -16.20 18.82
N GLN A 295 -2.91 -17.46 18.88
CA GLN A 295 -3.78 -17.93 19.97
C GLN A 295 -3.02 -18.22 21.27
N SER A 296 -1.77 -18.66 21.17
CA SER A 296 -0.98 -19.11 22.32
C SER A 296 -0.37 -17.97 23.13
N ARG A 297 -0.09 -16.83 22.50
CA ARG A 297 0.55 -15.67 23.11
C ARG A 297 0.11 -14.36 22.46
N HIS A 298 0.20 -13.27 23.22
CA HIS A 298 0.15 -11.93 22.65
C HIS A 298 1.44 -11.62 21.89
N ILE A 299 1.33 -11.10 20.67
CA ILE A 299 2.45 -10.65 19.84
C ILE A 299 2.25 -9.15 19.57
N PRO A 300 3.02 -8.25 20.20
CA PRO A 300 2.86 -6.82 20.03
C PRO A 300 3.24 -6.37 18.61
N TYR A 301 2.76 -5.20 18.20
CA TYR A 301 3.12 -4.62 16.90
C TYR A 301 4.57 -4.13 16.89
N ASP A 302 5.32 -4.47 15.85
CA ASP A 302 6.69 -3.99 15.69
C ASP A 302 6.77 -2.64 14.97
N PHE A 303 6.86 -1.55 15.75
CA PHE A 303 7.08 -0.21 15.21
C PHE A 303 8.49 -0.02 14.64
N LYS A 304 9.46 -0.82 15.05
CA LYS A 304 10.85 -0.68 14.62
C LYS A 304 11.08 -1.22 13.21
N MET A 305 10.14 -2.02 12.71
CA MET A 305 10.20 -2.72 11.43
C MET A 305 11.41 -3.67 11.30
N ASN A 306 11.82 -4.26 12.41
CA ASN A 306 12.91 -5.22 12.54
C ASN A 306 12.44 -6.65 12.24
N PHE A 307 12.38 -7.01 10.96
CA PHE A 307 11.92 -8.34 10.55
C PHE A 307 12.87 -9.52 10.89
N PHE A 308 13.98 -9.25 11.59
CA PHE A 308 14.90 -10.27 12.09
C PHE A 308 14.52 -10.81 13.48
N ASP A 309 13.61 -10.12 14.18
CA ASP A 309 13.16 -10.46 15.54
C ASP A 309 11.63 -10.53 15.62
N HIS A 310 11.12 -11.74 15.81
CA HIS A 310 9.68 -12.04 15.80
C HIS A 310 9.02 -11.98 17.20
N GLU A 311 9.69 -11.42 18.21
CA GLU A 311 9.05 -11.15 19.51
C GLU A 311 7.89 -10.17 19.38
N ALA A 312 8.02 -9.18 18.49
CA ALA A 312 6.98 -8.30 17.98
C ALA A 312 6.84 -8.53 16.46
N MET A 313 5.69 -8.21 15.88
CA MET A 313 5.48 -8.37 14.44
C MET A 313 4.74 -7.20 13.81
N PHE A 314 5.17 -6.76 12.64
CA PHE A 314 4.33 -5.96 11.74
C PHE A 314 3.65 -6.85 10.69
N CYS A 315 2.71 -6.28 9.93
CA CYS A 315 1.79 -7.05 9.08
C CYS A 315 2.47 -8.03 8.10
N SER A 316 3.60 -7.66 7.49
CA SER A 316 4.34 -8.54 6.58
C SER A 316 4.95 -9.76 7.27
N GLU A 317 5.37 -9.63 8.53
CA GLU A 317 6.02 -10.72 9.28
C GLU A 317 5.09 -11.87 9.63
N VAL A 318 3.79 -11.59 9.73
CA VAL A 318 2.75 -12.60 9.95
C VAL A 318 2.80 -13.67 8.86
N GLY A 319 3.05 -13.26 7.61
CA GLY A 319 3.27 -14.19 6.50
C GLY A 319 4.72 -14.65 6.37
N SER A 320 5.67 -13.71 6.40
CA SER A 320 7.06 -14.04 6.05
C SER A 320 7.73 -15.00 7.03
N SER A 321 7.44 -14.89 8.33
CA SER A 321 8.06 -15.71 9.37
C SER A 321 7.74 -17.20 9.24
N THR A 322 6.46 -17.57 9.10
CA THR A 322 6.04 -18.98 9.01
C THR A 322 6.40 -19.61 7.68
N TYR A 323 6.30 -18.87 6.56
CA TYR A 323 6.79 -19.38 5.28
C TYR A 323 8.30 -19.64 5.31
N LYS A 324 9.09 -18.75 5.91
CA LYS A 324 10.53 -18.92 6.07
C LYS A 324 10.87 -20.13 6.94
N ASN A 325 10.14 -20.35 8.04
CA ASN A 325 10.29 -21.54 8.89
C ASN A 325 9.99 -22.85 8.13
N ASN A 326 9.12 -22.78 7.12
CA ASN A 326 8.78 -23.88 6.22
C ASN A 326 9.64 -23.90 4.93
N GLY A 327 10.73 -23.13 4.89
CA GLY A 327 11.72 -23.18 3.81
C GLY A 327 11.37 -22.38 2.56
N ILE A 328 10.33 -21.55 2.57
CA ILE A 328 9.96 -20.63 1.48
C ILE A 328 10.27 -19.20 1.91
N GLN A 329 11.26 -18.56 1.28
CA GLN A 329 11.68 -17.21 1.64
C GLN A 329 10.88 -16.16 0.85
N LEU A 330 9.75 -15.70 1.36
CA LEU A 330 9.01 -14.59 0.74
C LEU A 330 9.77 -13.26 0.90
N TRP A 331 9.37 -12.23 0.15
CA TRP A 331 10.10 -10.97 -0.03
C TRP A 331 11.51 -11.23 -0.56
N GLN A 332 11.61 -11.82 -1.74
CA GLN A 332 12.89 -12.10 -2.41
C GLN A 332 13.75 -10.85 -2.67
N SER A 333 13.15 -9.66 -2.66
CA SER A 333 13.82 -8.36 -2.70
C SER A 333 13.12 -7.42 -1.73
N GLU A 334 13.85 -6.96 -0.71
CA GLU A 334 13.36 -6.06 0.32
C GLU A 334 13.32 -4.61 -0.20
N SER A 335 12.32 -3.84 0.19
CA SER A 335 12.27 -2.40 -0.05
C SER A 335 13.27 -1.64 0.80
N THR A 336 13.72 -0.53 0.23
CA THR A 336 14.56 0.47 0.87
C THR A 336 13.77 1.77 1.03
N ILE A 337 14.10 2.53 2.06
CA ILE A 337 13.57 3.86 2.31
C ILE A 337 14.79 4.76 2.51
N SER A 338 15.20 5.47 1.45
CA SER A 338 16.49 6.17 1.42
C SER A 338 16.39 7.69 1.45
N SER A 339 15.21 8.26 1.18
CA SER A 339 14.98 9.72 1.29
C SER A 339 15.13 10.19 2.74
N TYR A 340 15.95 11.22 2.96
CA TYR A 340 16.24 11.72 4.31
C TYR A 340 14.98 12.24 5.01
N GLY A 341 14.12 12.96 4.30
CA GLY A 341 12.86 13.47 4.84
C GLY A 341 11.91 12.35 5.24
N VAL A 342 11.74 11.35 4.37
CA VAL A 342 10.88 10.19 4.64
C VAL A 342 11.42 9.38 5.82
N VAL A 343 12.73 9.12 5.86
CA VAL A 343 13.39 8.43 6.97
C VAL A 343 13.17 9.19 8.29
N THR A 344 13.38 10.50 8.30
CA THR A 344 13.16 11.35 9.49
C THR A 344 11.71 11.33 9.97
N LEU A 345 10.76 11.37 9.02
CA LEU A 345 9.33 11.31 9.29
C LEU A 345 8.92 9.95 9.88
N LEU A 346 9.35 8.84 9.29
CA LEU A 346 9.02 7.50 9.78
C LEU A 346 9.71 7.21 11.12
N ASN A 347 10.94 7.70 11.30
CA ASN A 347 11.65 7.61 12.59
C ASN A 347 10.87 8.31 13.72
N THR A 348 10.20 9.42 13.40
CA THR A 348 9.30 10.12 14.32
C THR A 348 8.17 9.21 14.85
N PHE A 349 7.78 8.17 14.10
CA PHE A 349 6.77 7.18 14.52
C PHE A 349 7.36 5.90 15.13
N GLY A 350 8.69 5.79 15.22
CA GLY A 350 9.37 4.67 15.87
C GLY A 350 10.06 3.68 14.93
N VAL A 351 10.06 3.93 13.61
CA VAL A 351 10.79 3.10 12.64
C VAL A 351 12.29 3.26 12.83
N GLU A 352 13.00 2.13 12.95
CA GLU A 352 14.46 2.09 13.13
C GLU A 352 15.17 1.38 11.97
N ASN A 353 14.46 0.54 11.21
CA ASN A 353 15.01 -0.23 10.08
C ASN A 353 14.36 0.25 8.78
N PHE A 354 15.19 0.68 7.82
CA PHE A 354 14.76 1.30 6.56
C PHE A 354 15.02 0.41 5.33
N VAL A 355 15.57 -0.78 5.55
CA VAL A 355 15.51 -1.90 4.62
C VAL A 355 14.53 -2.91 5.21
N THR A 356 13.39 -3.14 4.57
CA THR A 356 12.30 -3.91 5.18
C THR A 356 11.33 -4.51 4.17
N GLN A 357 10.41 -5.34 4.67
CA GLN A 357 9.43 -6.11 3.91
C GLN A 357 8.16 -5.27 3.65
N MET A 358 8.14 -4.48 2.57
CA MET A 358 6.97 -3.64 2.29
C MET A 358 5.84 -4.47 1.64
N PRO A 359 4.57 -4.23 1.98
CA PRO A 359 3.44 -5.02 1.45
C PRO A 359 3.37 -5.07 -0.08
N SER A 360 3.72 -3.96 -0.75
CA SER A 360 3.67 -3.88 -2.21
C SER A 360 4.76 -4.72 -2.91
N ASP A 361 5.84 -5.09 -2.22
CA ASP A 361 6.91 -5.93 -2.79
C ASP A 361 6.40 -7.33 -3.19
N LEU A 362 5.39 -7.83 -2.48
CA LEU A 362 4.83 -9.15 -2.76
C LEU A 362 4.18 -9.26 -4.14
N GLU A 363 3.70 -8.15 -4.72
CA GLU A 363 3.20 -8.15 -6.10
C GLU A 363 4.31 -8.58 -7.08
N TYR A 364 5.56 -8.23 -6.78
CA TYR A 364 6.72 -8.48 -7.63
C TYR A 364 7.47 -9.77 -7.26
N ASP A 365 7.18 -10.37 -6.10
CA ASP A 365 7.87 -11.57 -5.63
C ASP A 365 7.70 -12.75 -6.61
N PRO A 366 8.79 -13.40 -7.06
CA PRO A 366 8.74 -14.50 -8.04
C PRO A 366 8.29 -15.83 -7.43
N GLN A 367 8.10 -15.92 -6.12
CA GLN A 367 7.50 -17.10 -5.47
C GLN A 367 5.97 -17.02 -5.40
N LEU A 368 5.37 -15.89 -5.77
CA LEU A 368 3.93 -15.66 -5.67
C LEU A 368 3.29 -15.44 -7.03
N SER A 369 2.12 -16.07 -7.21
CA SER A 369 1.18 -15.75 -8.27
C SER A 369 0.13 -14.78 -7.78
N VAL A 370 -0.23 -13.83 -8.64
CA VAL A 370 -1.44 -13.02 -8.43
C VAL A 370 -2.65 -13.84 -8.82
N VAL A 371 -3.52 -14.16 -7.86
CA VAL A 371 -4.73 -14.95 -8.11
C VAL A 371 -5.85 -14.05 -8.61
N ALA A 372 -6.18 -13.02 -7.84
CA ALA A 372 -7.19 -12.05 -8.17
C ALA A 372 -6.95 -10.75 -7.40
N GLU A 373 -7.59 -9.69 -7.85
CA GLU A 373 -7.59 -8.41 -7.18
C GLU A 373 -9.02 -7.87 -7.10
N TRP A 374 -9.46 -7.53 -5.89
CA TRP A 374 -10.72 -6.86 -5.64
C TRP A 374 -10.47 -5.37 -5.41
N ARG A 375 -11.33 -4.52 -5.97
CA ARG A 375 -11.26 -3.06 -5.86
C ARG A 375 -12.63 -2.50 -5.53
N ASN A 376 -12.65 -1.48 -4.67
CA ASN A 376 -13.82 -0.65 -4.49
C ASN A 376 -13.75 0.54 -5.47
N SER A 377 -14.53 0.47 -6.56
CA SER A 377 -14.59 1.54 -7.57
C SER A 377 -15.05 2.88 -6.97
N GLU A 378 -16.00 2.86 -6.03
CA GLU A 378 -16.51 4.07 -5.37
C GLU A 378 -15.44 4.76 -4.50
N ALA A 379 -14.40 4.02 -4.11
CA ALA A 379 -13.34 4.53 -3.25
C ALA A 379 -12.02 4.82 -4.00
N LEU A 380 -12.00 4.66 -5.34
CA LEU A 380 -10.79 4.86 -6.15
C LEU A 380 -10.32 6.32 -6.10
N PHE A 381 -11.22 7.27 -6.28
CA PHE A 381 -10.90 8.69 -6.17
C PHE A 381 -10.38 9.06 -4.77
N ASP A 382 -10.99 8.49 -3.72
CA ASP A 382 -10.53 8.66 -2.35
C ASP A 382 -9.09 8.12 -2.19
N ASP A 383 -8.76 6.95 -2.75
CA ASP A 383 -7.41 6.39 -2.70
C ASP A 383 -6.38 7.33 -3.37
N HIS A 384 -6.69 7.80 -4.58
CA HIS A 384 -5.85 8.74 -5.32
C HIS A 384 -5.64 10.04 -4.57
N LEU A 385 -6.71 10.59 -3.97
CA LEU A 385 -6.63 11.80 -3.16
C LEU A 385 -5.74 11.60 -1.93
N TYR A 386 -5.87 10.48 -1.21
CA TYR A 386 -4.98 10.16 -0.08
C TYR A 386 -3.52 10.07 -0.52
N ASN A 387 -3.27 9.36 -1.62
CA ASN A 387 -1.91 9.17 -2.12
C ASN A 387 -1.29 10.50 -2.59
N ALA A 388 -2.05 11.36 -3.28
CA ALA A 388 -1.58 12.67 -3.73
C ALA A 388 -1.21 13.59 -2.54
N VAL A 389 -2.05 13.60 -1.50
CA VAL A 389 -1.81 14.38 -0.28
C VAL A 389 -0.56 13.88 0.45
N ILE A 390 -0.41 12.56 0.59
CA ILE A 390 0.77 11.96 1.21
C ILE A 390 2.03 12.27 0.42
N ASP A 391 2.01 12.12 -0.91
CA ASP A 391 3.18 12.40 -1.73
C ASP A 391 3.65 13.85 -1.54
N VAL A 392 2.73 14.82 -1.50
CA VAL A 392 3.06 16.22 -1.19
C VAL A 392 3.58 16.40 0.25
N MET A 393 3.05 15.65 1.22
CA MET A 393 3.59 15.67 2.59
C MET A 393 4.99 15.06 2.67
N LEU A 394 5.30 14.04 1.86
CA LEU A 394 6.64 13.46 1.76
C LEU A 394 7.62 14.42 1.05
N GLU A 395 7.17 15.11 0.00
CA GLU A 395 7.93 16.22 -0.62
C GLU A 395 8.26 17.32 0.41
N SER A 396 7.31 17.62 1.31
CA SER A 396 7.50 18.58 2.40
C SER A 396 8.56 18.12 3.40
N ALA A 397 8.48 16.86 3.81
CA ALA A 397 9.45 16.26 4.73
C ALA A 397 10.86 16.25 4.13
N GLU A 398 11.01 16.01 2.82
CA GLU A 398 12.30 16.08 2.12
C GLU A 398 12.88 17.49 2.10
N LYS A 399 12.04 18.54 2.12
CA LYS A 399 12.48 19.94 2.31
C LYS A 399 12.85 20.28 3.76
N GLY A 400 12.74 19.32 4.67
CA GLY A 400 13.08 19.47 6.09
C GLY A 400 11.91 19.88 6.98
N GLU A 401 10.68 19.80 6.49
CA GLU A 401 9.51 20.11 7.31
C GLU A 401 9.25 19.00 8.34
N GLU A 402 9.20 19.38 9.63
CA GLU A 402 8.96 18.46 10.73
C GLU A 402 7.48 18.41 11.13
N ILE A 403 7.07 17.30 11.76
CA ILE A 403 5.74 17.18 12.37
C ILE A 403 5.73 17.88 13.72
N GLU A 404 5.28 19.14 13.72
CA GLU A 404 5.05 19.91 14.93
C GLU A 404 3.83 19.39 15.72
N TYR A 405 3.93 19.37 17.04
CA TYR A 405 2.87 18.93 17.93
C TYR A 405 2.76 19.85 19.17
N ASN A 406 1.58 19.88 19.80
CA ASN A 406 1.38 20.70 20.99
C ASN A 406 2.09 20.10 22.22
N HIS A 407 3.29 20.59 22.50
CA HIS A 407 4.14 20.15 23.59
C HIS A 407 3.45 20.21 24.98
N PHE A 408 2.53 21.15 25.21
CA PHE A 408 1.83 21.30 26.49
C PHE A 408 0.85 20.16 26.79
N LEU A 409 0.50 19.32 25.80
CA LEU A 409 -0.34 18.15 25.98
C LEU A 409 0.43 16.92 26.46
N LEU A 410 1.76 16.91 26.43
CA LEU A 410 2.57 15.76 26.83
C LEU A 410 2.22 15.18 28.20
N PRO A 411 2.04 15.99 29.28
CA PRO A 411 1.68 15.45 30.59
C PRO A 411 0.33 14.74 30.57
N VAL A 412 -0.63 15.23 29.78
CA VAL A 412 -1.95 14.61 29.64
C VAL A 412 -1.83 13.29 28.89
N VAL A 413 -1.12 13.27 27.76
CA VAL A 413 -0.95 12.06 26.96
C VAL A 413 -0.13 11.01 27.70
N ARG A 414 0.83 11.39 28.55
CA ARG A 414 1.55 10.45 29.42
C ARG A 414 0.63 9.76 30.44
N VAL A 415 -0.35 10.48 31.00
CA VAL A 415 -1.37 9.87 31.87
C VAL A 415 -2.23 8.90 31.05
N ILE A 416 -2.64 9.29 29.85
CA ILE A 416 -3.40 8.44 28.94
C ILE A 416 -2.60 7.18 28.55
N LYS A 417 -1.30 7.30 28.27
CA LYS A 417 -0.41 6.16 28.02
C LYS A 417 -0.32 5.24 29.23
N GLY A 418 -0.20 5.79 30.44
CA GLY A 418 -0.25 4.99 31.67
C GLY A 418 -1.57 4.22 31.81
N TYR A 419 -2.69 4.83 31.43
CA TYR A 419 -3.98 4.15 31.34
C TYR A 419 -4.01 3.07 30.25
N SER A 420 -3.45 3.32 29.06
CA SER A 420 -3.29 2.30 28.01
C SER A 420 -2.55 1.07 28.53
N VAL A 421 -1.41 1.26 29.22
CA VAL A 421 -0.61 0.15 29.78
C VAL A 421 -1.45 -0.70 30.74
N ILE A 422 -2.21 -0.06 31.63
CA ILE A 422 -3.10 -0.78 32.56
C ILE A 422 -4.15 -1.55 31.77
N LYS A 423 -4.78 -0.94 30.76
CA LYS A 423 -5.81 -1.60 29.95
C LYS A 423 -5.26 -2.80 29.19
N ASN A 424 -4.07 -2.68 28.59
CA ASN A 424 -3.39 -3.74 27.87
C ASN A 424 -3.06 -4.94 28.79
N TRP A 425 -2.66 -4.70 30.04
CA TRP A 425 -2.46 -5.77 31.03
C TRP A 425 -3.73 -6.59 31.34
N PHE A 426 -4.92 -6.01 31.12
CA PHE A 426 -6.20 -6.69 31.25
C PHE A 426 -6.78 -7.14 29.89
N GLY A 427 -5.94 -7.19 28.84
CA GLY A 427 -6.33 -7.67 27.51
C GLY A 427 -7.20 -6.69 26.71
N GLY A 428 -7.27 -5.42 27.09
CA GLY A 428 -8.01 -4.39 26.34
C GLY A 428 -7.09 -3.42 25.62
N ILE A 429 -7.59 -2.80 24.53
CA ILE A 429 -6.80 -1.89 23.69
C ILE A 429 -6.82 -0.46 24.25
N GLY A 430 -5.66 0.06 24.65
CA GLY A 430 -5.50 1.46 25.09
C GLY A 430 -5.63 2.50 23.96
N PRO A 431 -5.98 3.77 24.29
CA PRO A 431 -6.06 4.85 23.29
C PRO A 431 -4.70 5.27 22.70
N VAL A 432 -3.61 5.12 23.46
CA VAL A 432 -2.24 5.19 22.91
C VAL A 432 -1.75 3.75 22.67
N PRO A 433 -1.34 3.39 21.44
CA PRO A 433 -0.84 2.05 21.11
C PRO A 433 0.27 1.55 22.03
N GLU A 434 0.39 0.22 22.18
CA GLU A 434 1.33 -0.41 23.10
C GLU A 434 2.79 -0.01 22.83
N GLY A 435 3.22 -0.07 21.58
CA GLY A 435 4.59 0.24 21.17
C GLY A 435 4.91 1.74 21.04
N MET A 436 3.91 2.62 21.19
CA MET A 436 4.08 4.05 20.94
C MET A 436 4.30 4.86 22.24
N SER A 437 5.26 5.78 22.25
CA SER A 437 5.48 6.74 23.32
C SER A 437 4.41 7.84 23.31
N ALA A 438 4.29 8.61 24.41
CA ALA A 438 3.37 9.73 24.46
C ALA A 438 3.74 10.84 23.45
N THR A 439 5.04 11.02 23.19
CA THR A 439 5.54 11.98 22.20
C THR A 439 5.18 11.53 20.79
N GLN A 440 5.41 10.25 20.47
CA GLN A 440 5.07 9.67 19.17
C GLN A 440 3.56 9.73 18.91
N ALA A 441 2.73 9.49 19.93
CA ALA A 441 1.28 9.58 19.82
C ALA A 441 0.79 11.00 19.46
N LEU A 442 1.36 12.03 20.09
CA LEU A 442 1.05 13.42 19.75
C LEU A 442 1.50 13.79 18.34
N LYS A 443 2.66 13.30 17.91
CA LYS A 443 3.13 13.53 16.54
C LYS A 443 2.27 12.78 15.51
N SER A 444 1.82 11.57 15.82
CA SER A 444 0.89 10.81 14.98
C SER A 444 -0.44 11.55 14.81
N ASP A 445 -1.03 12.05 15.91
CA ASP A 445 -2.26 12.85 15.88
C ASP A 445 -2.09 14.16 15.08
N ALA A 446 -0.94 14.82 15.22
CA ALA A 446 -0.61 16.02 14.44
C ALA A 446 -0.45 15.73 12.94
N PHE A 447 0.20 14.62 12.59
CA PHE A 447 0.33 14.16 11.20
C PHE A 447 -1.04 13.87 10.58
N ILE A 448 -1.90 13.12 11.28
CA ILE A 448 -3.26 12.80 10.85
C ILE A 448 -4.05 14.09 10.64
N SER A 449 -4.04 15.00 11.61
CA SER A 449 -4.73 16.29 11.53
C SER A 449 -4.27 17.13 10.33
N ARG A 450 -2.96 17.14 10.05
CA ARG A 450 -2.38 17.83 8.89
C ARG A 450 -2.85 17.21 7.58
N HIS A 451 -2.78 15.88 7.47
CA HIS A 451 -3.26 15.16 6.30
C HIS A 451 -4.75 15.42 6.05
N GLU A 452 -5.61 15.31 7.08
CA GLU A 452 -7.04 15.57 6.95
C GLU A 452 -7.34 17.00 6.48
N ASN A 453 -6.60 17.98 7.00
CA ASN A 453 -6.75 19.37 6.59
C ASN A 453 -6.35 19.56 5.11
N LEU A 454 -5.17 19.08 4.72
CA LEU A 454 -4.69 19.20 3.35
C LEU A 454 -5.63 18.47 2.38
N LYS A 455 -6.02 17.23 2.69
CA LYS A 455 -6.99 16.44 1.93
C LYS A 455 -8.30 17.17 1.70
N ARG A 456 -8.84 17.83 2.74
CA ARG A 456 -10.09 18.60 2.63
C ARG A 456 -9.95 19.78 1.67
N GLU A 457 -8.83 20.50 1.69
CA GLU A 457 -8.61 21.63 0.78
C GLU A 457 -8.29 21.15 -0.65
N THR A 458 -7.53 20.06 -0.80
CA THR A 458 -7.31 19.41 -2.11
C THR A 458 -8.62 18.95 -2.72
N ARG A 459 -9.50 18.30 -1.94
CA ARG A 459 -10.83 17.87 -2.42
C ARG A 459 -11.66 19.03 -2.95
N LYS A 460 -11.72 20.16 -2.23
CA LYS A 460 -12.44 21.34 -2.74
C LYS A 460 -11.87 21.82 -4.07
N SER A 461 -10.55 21.77 -4.22
CA SER A 461 -9.88 22.17 -5.45
C SER A 461 -10.15 21.19 -6.60
N ALA A 462 -10.26 19.90 -6.28
CA ALA A 462 -10.68 18.88 -7.23
C ALA A 462 -12.14 19.06 -7.67
N GLU A 463 -13.05 19.40 -6.75
CA GLU A 463 -14.46 19.75 -7.07
C GLU A 463 -14.55 21.02 -7.94
N GLU A 464 -13.69 22.01 -7.69
CA GLU A 464 -13.56 23.21 -8.53
C GLU A 464 -13.03 22.85 -9.94
N PHE A 465 -12.04 21.97 -10.02
CA PHE A 465 -11.51 21.44 -11.28
C PHE A 465 -12.60 20.72 -12.07
N GLU A 466 -13.32 19.77 -11.45
CA GLU A 466 -14.44 19.04 -12.07
C GLU A 466 -15.50 20.00 -12.62
N THR A 467 -15.84 21.03 -11.86
CA THR A 467 -16.81 22.06 -12.28
C THR A 467 -16.32 22.85 -13.50
N GLN A 468 -15.02 23.12 -13.57
CA GLN A 468 -14.42 23.91 -14.65
C GLN A 468 -14.23 23.11 -15.93
N TYR A 469 -13.76 21.86 -15.81
CA TYR A 469 -13.31 21.04 -16.93
C TYR A 469 -14.30 19.95 -17.34
N GLY A 470 -15.23 19.57 -16.45
CA GLY A 470 -16.30 18.61 -16.74
C GLY A 470 -15.91 17.14 -16.55
N TYR A 471 -14.77 16.86 -15.91
CA TYR A 471 -14.27 15.52 -15.63
C TYR A 471 -13.42 15.49 -14.35
N THR A 472 -13.22 14.31 -13.79
CA THR A 472 -12.45 14.07 -12.55
C THR A 472 -10.97 14.34 -12.79
N PRO A 473 -10.26 15.15 -11.97
CA PRO A 473 -8.83 15.39 -12.17
C PRO A 473 -8.06 14.07 -12.08
N PRO A 474 -7.14 13.79 -13.03
CA PRO A 474 -6.27 12.63 -12.93
C PRO A 474 -5.28 12.78 -11.76
N TYR A 475 -4.60 11.69 -11.43
CA TYR A 475 -3.69 11.65 -10.29
C TYR A 475 -2.63 12.78 -10.28
N TRP A 476 -2.00 13.09 -11.42
CA TRP A 476 -0.98 14.14 -11.49
C TRP A 476 -1.54 15.54 -11.25
N GLU A 477 -2.79 15.81 -11.67
CA GLU A 477 -3.48 17.06 -11.32
C GLU A 477 -3.84 17.10 -9.84
N LEU A 478 -4.27 15.99 -9.23
CA LEU A 478 -4.50 15.92 -7.78
C LEU A 478 -3.23 16.25 -6.98
N VAL A 479 -2.06 15.78 -7.43
CA VAL A 479 -0.76 16.13 -6.82
C VAL A 479 -0.47 17.63 -6.96
N LYS A 480 -0.71 18.24 -8.14
CA LYS A 480 -0.54 19.70 -8.34
C LYS A 480 -1.46 20.49 -7.42
N LEU A 481 -2.75 20.14 -7.37
CA LEU A 481 -3.74 20.76 -6.49
C LEU A 481 -3.35 20.63 -5.02
N ALA A 482 -2.88 19.46 -4.58
CA ALA A 482 -2.39 19.27 -3.22
C ALA A 482 -1.16 20.13 -2.93
N ARG A 483 -0.23 20.24 -3.89
CA ARG A 483 0.98 21.05 -3.77
C ARG A 483 0.68 22.54 -3.64
N GLU A 484 -0.32 23.05 -4.36
CA GLU A 484 -0.77 24.44 -4.24
C GLU A 484 -1.39 24.78 -2.87
N ARG A 485 -1.99 23.78 -2.21
CA ARG A 485 -2.58 23.94 -0.87
C ARG A 485 -1.58 23.68 0.25
N ALA A 486 -0.51 22.96 -0.02
CA ALA A 486 0.53 22.70 0.95
C ALA A 486 1.38 23.95 1.17
N SER A 487 1.59 24.33 2.43
CA SER A 487 2.42 25.48 2.83
C SER A 487 3.88 25.08 3.02
N CYS A 488 4.47 24.37 2.05
CA CYS A 488 5.84 23.89 2.13
C CYS A 488 6.80 25.06 1.84
N GLU A 489 7.15 25.85 2.86
CA GLU A 489 8.20 26.89 2.78
C GLU A 489 9.60 26.33 3.03
#